data_AF-G7V605-F1
#
_entry.id   AF-G7V605-F1
#
_cell.length_a   1.000
_cell.length_b   1.000
_cell.length_c   1.000
_cell.angle_alpha   90.00
_cell.angle_beta   90.00
_cell.angle_gamma   90.00
#
_symmetry.space_group_name_H-M   'P 1'
#
loop_
_entity.id
_entity.type
_entity.pdbx_description
1 polymer ?
#
loop_
_entity_poly.entity_id
_entity_poly.type
_entity_poly.pdbx_seq_one_letter_code
_entity_poly.pdbx_strand_id
1 'polypeptide(L)'
;MRINPLKLLVFTLILLSSLIISNPSGEAINKTTLPSLEGWKMDSLFSVPLKSAKGMEGWWSEATYSNPPNPIIKVVIIEGPNVPWSNLKYIEASPDNEDLFDSEATYELIQINGKKGVLESHPLLGNTLALSLTPQTTITMETKGPKSYLLQFSQLLLQTIPEETD
;
A
#
# COMPACT_ATOMS: atom_id res chain seq x y z
N MET A 1 -57.75 24.82 -44.82
CA MET A 1 -57.03 23.83 -45.66
C MET A 1 -55.95 23.19 -44.80
N ARG A 2 -56.10 21.90 -44.47
CA ARG A 2 -55.21 21.06 -43.63
C ARG A 2 -54.58 20.01 -44.54
N ILE A 3 -53.25 19.91 -44.57
CA ILE A 3 -52.39 18.73 -44.87
C ILE A 3 -50.96 19.13 -44.40
N ASN A 4 -50.11 18.38 -43.69
CA ASN A 4 -50.17 17.25 -42.75
C ASN A 4 -48.82 17.21 -41.99
N PRO A 5 -48.76 17.00 -40.67
CA PRO A 5 -47.51 16.85 -39.92
C PRO A 5 -47.14 15.37 -39.80
N LEU A 6 -46.94 14.66 -40.90
CA LEU A 6 -46.32 13.34 -40.89
C LEU A 6 -45.99 12.88 -42.32
N LYS A 7 -44.74 12.44 -42.49
CA LYS A 7 -44.18 11.65 -43.62
C LYS A 7 -43.50 12.42 -44.75
N LEU A 8 -42.21 12.68 -44.55
CA LEU A 8 -41.06 12.43 -45.44
C LEU A 8 -39.94 13.34 -44.92
N LEU A 9 -38.76 12.92 -44.47
CA LEU A 9 -37.98 11.72 -44.72
C LEU A 9 -36.87 11.75 -43.63
N VAL A 10 -36.98 10.96 -42.56
CA VAL A 10 -36.05 9.85 -42.27
C VAL A 10 -34.76 9.91 -43.11
N PHE A 11 -33.77 10.73 -42.69
CA PHE A 11 -32.36 10.70 -43.09
C PHE A 11 -31.63 11.81 -42.29
N THR A 12 -31.55 11.74 -40.96
CA THR A 12 -30.29 11.35 -40.30
C THR A 12 -30.57 11.03 -38.82
N LEU A 13 -30.85 9.76 -38.57
CA LEU A 13 -30.43 9.09 -37.34
C LEU A 13 -28.90 8.88 -37.48
N ILE A 14 -28.12 8.94 -36.39
CA ILE A 14 -26.62 8.95 -36.27
C ILE A 14 -26.11 10.40 -36.09
N LEU A 15 -25.57 10.94 -34.99
CA LEU A 15 -25.00 10.52 -33.68
C LEU A 15 -25.88 11.15 -32.58
N LEU A 16 -26.51 10.44 -31.64
CA LEU A 16 -25.92 9.65 -30.57
C LEU A 16 -24.74 10.32 -29.84
N SER A 17 -25.02 10.66 -28.59
CA SER A 17 -24.16 10.55 -27.41
C SER A 17 -22.97 11.51 -27.23
N SER A 18 -22.89 11.96 -25.98
CA SER A 18 -21.67 12.21 -25.22
C SER A 18 -20.83 13.44 -25.57
N LEU A 19 -21.26 14.59 -25.07
CA LEU A 19 -20.36 15.45 -24.29
C LEU A 19 -20.89 15.56 -22.85
N ILE A 20 -21.09 14.40 -22.20
CA ILE A 20 -20.74 14.35 -20.79
C ILE A 20 -19.23 14.34 -20.83
N ILE A 21 -18.61 15.48 -20.52
CA ILE A 21 -17.19 15.51 -20.18
C ILE A 21 -17.12 14.61 -18.95
N SER A 22 -16.75 13.36 -19.16
CA SER A 22 -16.30 12.49 -18.10
C SER A 22 -15.18 13.27 -17.43
N ASN A 23 -15.43 13.80 -16.23
CA ASN A 23 -14.34 14.11 -15.31
C ASN A 23 -13.39 12.91 -15.40
N PRO A 24 -12.07 13.09 -15.56
CA PRO A 24 -11.18 11.98 -15.33
C PRO A 24 -11.53 11.49 -13.93
N SER A 25 -12.11 10.30 -13.87
CA SER A 25 -12.26 9.51 -12.68
C SER A 25 -10.83 9.23 -12.24
N GLY A 26 -10.21 10.21 -11.59
CA GLY A 26 -9.16 9.93 -10.64
C GLY A 26 -9.85 9.06 -9.61
N GLU A 27 -9.62 7.76 -9.68
CA GLU A 27 -9.94 6.87 -8.56
C GLU A 27 -9.45 7.59 -7.30
N ALA A 28 -10.36 7.76 -6.35
CA ALA A 28 -9.97 8.29 -5.07
C ALA A 28 -8.95 7.30 -4.50
N ILE A 29 -7.67 7.71 -4.45
CA ILE A 29 -6.64 6.92 -3.81
C ILE A 29 -6.95 6.96 -2.32
N ASN A 30 -7.67 5.94 -1.87
CA ASN A 30 -8.01 5.76 -0.47
C ASN A 30 -6.72 5.53 0.30
N LYS A 31 -6.62 6.23 1.43
CA LYS A 31 -5.50 6.12 2.33
C LYS A 31 -5.80 5.04 3.35
N THR A 32 -4.93 4.03 3.46
CA THR A 32 -4.98 3.09 4.58
C THR A 32 -4.68 3.84 5.87
N THR A 33 -5.57 3.70 6.84
CA THR A 33 -5.36 4.28 8.17
C THR A 33 -4.67 3.28 9.07
N LEU A 34 -3.56 3.69 9.67
CA LEU A 34 -2.88 2.89 10.69
C LEU A 34 -3.77 2.79 11.94
N PRO A 35 -4.14 1.58 12.37
CA PRO A 35 -5.12 1.38 13.43
C PRO A 35 -4.50 1.51 14.83
N SER A 36 -5.34 1.85 15.82
CA SER A 36 -4.94 1.67 17.22
C SER A 36 -4.92 0.18 17.57
N LEU A 37 -3.95 -0.25 18.37
CA LEU A 37 -3.81 -1.65 18.78
C LEU A 37 -3.96 -1.77 20.30
N GLU A 38 -4.72 -2.78 20.75
CA GLU A 38 -4.89 -3.04 22.18
C GLU A 38 -3.54 -3.35 22.84
N GLY A 39 -3.27 -2.69 23.98
CA GLY A 39 -2.00 -2.84 24.70
C GLY A 39 -0.83 -2.06 24.09
N TRP A 40 -1.04 -1.32 22.99
CA TRP A 40 -0.01 -0.47 22.39
C TRP A 40 -0.42 0.99 22.39
N LYS A 41 0.56 1.85 22.61
CA LYS A 41 0.43 3.28 22.42
C LYS A 41 0.97 3.64 21.04
N MET A 42 0.17 4.36 20.25
CA MET A 42 0.65 5.01 19.03
C MET A 42 1.24 6.37 19.43
N ASP A 43 2.57 6.46 19.47
CA ASP A 43 3.28 7.67 19.93
C ASP A 43 3.33 8.78 18.88
N SER A 44 3.33 8.39 17.61
CA SER A 44 3.30 9.31 16.48
C SER A 44 2.46 8.74 15.35
N LEU A 45 1.79 9.62 14.62
CA LEU A 45 1.13 9.32 13.36
C LEU A 45 1.26 10.53 12.46
N PHE A 46 1.87 10.36 11.30
CA PHE A 46 1.80 11.35 10.23
C PHE A 46 1.44 10.68 8.92
N SER A 47 0.83 11.47 8.04
CA SER A 47 0.55 11.03 6.68
C SER A 47 0.70 12.20 5.73
N VAL A 48 1.41 11.98 4.64
CA VAL A 48 1.63 12.98 3.60
C VAL A 48 1.16 12.44 2.25
N PRO A 49 0.47 13.27 1.45
CA PRO A 49 0.14 12.90 0.09
C PRO A 49 1.41 12.91 -0.77
N LEU A 50 1.57 11.88 -1.59
CA LEU A 50 2.62 11.79 -2.61
C LEU A 50 2.06 12.36 -3.91
N LYS A 51 2.72 13.41 -4.43
CA LYS A 51 2.25 14.16 -5.59
C LYS A 51 3.38 14.36 -6.59
N SER A 52 3.03 14.32 -7.87
CA SER A 52 3.90 14.73 -8.97
C SER A 52 3.21 15.78 -9.85
N ALA A 53 3.86 16.16 -10.96
CA ALA A 53 3.26 17.00 -11.99
C ALA A 53 1.97 16.40 -12.59
N LYS A 54 1.75 15.08 -12.45
CA LYS A 54 0.54 14.38 -12.91
C LYS A 54 -0.61 14.42 -11.92
N GLY A 55 -0.39 14.91 -10.70
CA GLY A 55 -1.40 14.99 -9.64
C GLY A 55 -1.06 14.12 -8.43
N MET A 56 -2.11 13.66 -7.73
CA MET A 56 -1.98 12.77 -6.58
C MET A 56 -1.58 11.36 -7.04
N GLU A 57 -0.49 10.84 -6.52
CA GLU A 57 0.04 9.52 -6.88
C GLU A 57 -0.13 8.48 -5.78
N GLY A 58 -0.30 8.92 -4.53
CA GLY A 58 -0.30 7.99 -3.41
C GLY A 58 -0.22 8.63 -2.04
N TRP A 59 0.02 7.81 -1.03
CA TRP A 59 0.19 8.23 0.36
C TRP A 59 1.44 7.60 0.98
N TRP A 60 2.11 8.37 1.83
CA TRP A 60 3.04 7.86 2.82
C TRP A 60 2.39 8.07 4.18
N SER A 61 2.20 7.00 4.94
CA SER A 61 1.82 7.06 6.35
C SER A 61 2.88 6.43 7.22
N GLU A 62 3.19 7.03 8.35
CA GLU A 62 4.13 6.48 9.32
C GLU A 62 3.60 6.64 10.73
N ALA A 63 3.76 5.58 11.53
CA ALA A 63 3.45 5.60 12.95
C ALA A 63 4.51 4.86 13.76
N THR A 64 4.61 5.24 15.02
CA THR A 64 5.47 4.55 16.00
C THR A 64 4.59 3.95 17.10
N TYR A 65 4.79 2.66 17.39
CA TYR A 65 4.06 1.93 18.43
C TYR A 65 5.00 1.55 19.57
N SER A 66 4.57 1.81 20.81
CA SER A 66 5.28 1.39 22.01
C SER A 66 4.39 0.59 22.96
N ASN A 67 5.02 -0.37 23.64
CA ASN A 67 4.44 -1.15 24.73
C ASN A 67 5.56 -1.49 25.73
N PRO A 68 5.94 -0.56 26.63
CA PRO A 68 7.03 -0.76 27.57
C PRO A 68 6.84 -2.02 28.43
N PRO A 69 7.92 -2.76 28.76
CA PRO A 69 9.33 -2.42 28.55
C PRO A 69 9.90 -2.84 27.18
N ASN A 70 9.05 -3.23 26.23
CA ASN A 70 9.49 -3.79 24.96
C ASN A 70 10.04 -2.71 24.00
N PRO A 71 10.86 -3.11 23.00
CA PRO A 71 11.32 -2.23 21.95
C PRO A 71 10.17 -1.59 21.17
N ILE A 72 10.43 -0.37 20.69
CA ILE A 72 9.53 0.36 19.81
C ILE A 72 9.46 -0.31 18.43
N ILE A 73 8.30 -0.21 17.78
CA ILE A 73 8.11 -0.61 16.39
C ILE A 73 7.70 0.60 15.56
N LYS A 74 8.48 0.89 14.51
CA LYS A 74 8.12 1.87 13.48
C LYS A 74 7.35 1.15 12.38
N VAL A 75 6.28 1.76 11.90
CA VAL A 75 5.44 1.25 10.82
C VAL A 75 5.32 2.30 9.75
N VAL A 76 5.57 1.92 8.50
CA VAL A 76 5.43 2.78 7.32
C VAL A 76 4.49 2.08 6.33
N ILE A 77 3.51 2.79 5.81
CA ILE A 77 2.69 2.35 4.68
C ILE A 77 2.95 3.29 3.50
N ILE A 78 3.29 2.71 2.36
CA ILE A 78 3.42 3.40 1.09
C ILE A 78 2.36 2.84 0.13
N GLU A 79 1.53 3.74 -0.40
CA GLU A 79 0.35 3.40 -1.20
C GLU A 79 0.36 4.19 -2.50
N GLY A 80 -0.05 3.56 -3.59
CA GLY A 80 -0.34 4.23 -4.86
C GLY A 80 0.21 3.50 -6.08
N PRO A 81 -0.49 3.57 -7.23
CA PRO A 81 -0.17 2.78 -8.43
C PRO A 81 1.19 3.09 -9.05
N ASN A 82 1.68 4.32 -8.87
CA ASN A 82 2.90 4.81 -9.49
C ASN A 82 3.97 5.21 -8.46
N VAL A 83 3.77 4.84 -7.19
CA VAL A 83 4.71 5.17 -6.12
C VAL A 83 5.79 4.10 -6.07
N PRO A 84 7.08 4.46 -6.19
CA PRO A 84 8.15 3.49 -6.00
C PRO A 84 8.02 2.83 -4.62
N TRP A 85 8.39 1.56 -4.52
CA TRP A 85 8.26 0.75 -3.29
C TRP A 85 6.83 0.43 -2.84
N SER A 86 5.78 0.88 -3.55
CA SER A 86 4.40 0.44 -3.27
C SER A 86 4.11 -0.98 -3.81
N ASN A 87 4.91 -1.43 -4.79
CA ASN A 87 4.85 -2.74 -5.42
C ASN A 87 6.09 -3.60 -5.09
N LEU A 88 6.04 -4.37 -4.00
CA LEU A 88 7.09 -5.36 -3.73
C LEU A 88 7.14 -6.41 -4.84
N LYS A 89 8.25 -6.44 -5.59
CA LYS A 89 8.56 -7.51 -6.53
C LYS A 89 9.39 -8.56 -5.81
N TYR A 90 8.83 -9.76 -5.68
CA TYR A 90 9.58 -10.92 -5.21
C TYR A 90 10.50 -11.38 -6.33
N ILE A 91 11.79 -11.12 -6.16
CA ILE A 91 12.82 -11.82 -6.92
C ILE A 91 13.26 -12.96 -6.01
N GLU A 92 13.22 -14.20 -6.50
CA GLU A 92 13.80 -15.32 -5.75
C GLU A 92 15.27 -14.99 -5.49
N ALA A 93 15.67 -15.04 -4.21
CA ALA A 93 17.05 -14.77 -3.83
C ALA A 93 17.94 -15.85 -4.46
N SER A 94 18.66 -15.49 -5.53
CA SER A 94 19.76 -16.29 -6.04
C SER A 94 20.99 -16.04 -5.17
N PRO A 95 21.76 -17.08 -4.78
CA PRO A 95 23.07 -16.89 -4.17
C PRO A 95 24.03 -16.03 -5.01
N ASP A 96 23.77 -15.93 -6.32
CA ASP A 96 24.56 -15.17 -7.29
C ASP A 96 24.00 -13.76 -7.55
N ASN A 97 22.93 -13.34 -6.86
CA ASN A 97 22.49 -11.95 -6.90
C ASN A 97 23.43 -11.12 -6.02
N GLU A 98 24.47 -10.55 -6.64
CA GLU A 98 25.35 -9.54 -6.04
C GLU A 98 24.60 -8.26 -5.59
N ASP A 99 23.31 -8.14 -5.95
CA ASP A 99 22.39 -7.08 -5.52
C ASP A 99 21.78 -7.29 -4.11
N LEU A 100 22.29 -8.23 -3.32
CA LEU A 100 21.93 -8.28 -1.89
C LEU A 100 22.40 -6.97 -1.23
N PHE A 101 21.42 -6.17 -0.80
CA PHE A 101 21.57 -4.76 -0.42
C PHE A 101 22.54 -4.48 0.73
N ASP A 102 22.90 -5.49 1.53
CA ASP A 102 23.89 -5.40 2.60
C ASP A 102 24.47 -6.79 2.93
N SER A 103 25.81 -6.92 2.91
CA SER A 103 26.52 -8.16 3.21
C SER A 103 26.43 -8.61 4.68
N GLU A 104 26.08 -7.72 5.59
CA GLU A 104 25.93 -8.03 7.02
C GLU A 104 24.50 -8.43 7.41
N ALA A 105 23.54 -8.30 6.49
CA ALA A 105 22.15 -8.64 6.72
C ALA A 105 21.81 -10.04 6.20
N THR A 106 20.81 -10.65 6.84
CA THR A 106 20.17 -11.87 6.34
C THR A 106 18.77 -11.55 5.86
N TYR A 107 18.33 -12.23 4.79
CA TYR A 107 17.04 -11.99 4.15
C TYR A 107 16.24 -13.30 4.08
N GLU A 108 14.96 -13.23 4.41
CA GLU A 108 14.05 -14.37 4.36
C GLU A 108 12.73 -13.97 3.68
N LEU A 109 12.27 -14.82 2.76
CA LEU A 109 10.91 -14.74 2.24
C LEU A 109 9.94 -15.25 3.30
N ILE A 110 8.97 -14.42 3.67
CA ILE A 110 8.01 -14.71 4.73
C ILE A 110 6.58 -14.45 4.25
N GLN A 111 5.62 -15.15 4.87
CA GLN A 111 4.19 -14.93 4.65
C GLN A 111 3.47 -14.82 6.01
N ILE A 112 2.71 -13.75 6.19
CA ILE A 112 1.92 -13.48 7.40
C ILE A 112 0.50 -13.11 6.97
N ASN A 113 -0.51 -13.80 7.49
CA ASN A 113 -1.93 -13.58 7.14
C ASN A 113 -2.17 -13.52 5.61
N GLY A 114 -1.53 -14.43 4.86
CA GLY A 114 -1.63 -14.46 3.39
C GLY A 114 -0.82 -13.38 2.65
N LYS A 115 -0.29 -12.37 3.37
CA LYS A 115 0.56 -11.32 2.81
C LYS A 115 2.00 -11.80 2.75
N LYS A 116 2.56 -11.84 1.55
CA LYS A 116 3.96 -12.19 1.32
C LYS A 116 4.84 -10.98 1.63
N GLY A 117 6.12 -11.23 1.88
CA GLY A 117 7.11 -10.18 2.08
C GLY A 117 8.52 -10.70 2.27
N VAL A 118 9.40 -9.77 2.64
CA VAL A 118 10.80 -10.04 2.95
C VAL A 118 11.09 -9.54 4.35
N LEU A 119 11.70 -10.40 5.17
CA LEU A 119 12.29 -10.02 6.43
C LEU A 119 13.80 -9.85 6.24
N GLU A 120 14.30 -8.68 6.56
CA GLU A 120 15.72 -8.41 6.75
C GLU A 120 16.05 -8.47 8.25
N SER A 121 17.17 -9.11 8.59
CA SER A 121 17.75 -9.08 9.94
C SER A 121 19.20 -8.64 9.84
N HIS A 122 19.48 -7.44 10.37
CA HIS A 122 20.81 -6.83 10.40
C HIS A 122 21.29 -6.72 11.87
N PRO A 123 22.53 -7.12 12.20
CA PRO A 123 23.04 -7.13 13.58
C PRO A 123 23.03 -5.76 14.29
N LEU A 124 23.32 -4.66 13.56
CA LEU A 124 23.31 -3.30 14.09
C LEU A 124 21.97 -2.58 13.87
N LEU A 125 21.31 -2.80 12.73
CA LEU A 125 20.10 -2.07 12.36
C LEU A 125 18.81 -2.66 12.94
N GLY A 126 18.81 -3.95 13.29
CA GLY A 126 17.65 -4.65 13.84
C GLY A 126 16.92 -5.45 12.77
N ASN A 127 15.61 -5.59 12.94
CA ASN A 127 14.75 -6.36 12.04
C ASN A 127 13.81 -5.44 11.28
N THR A 128 13.71 -5.66 9.97
CA THR A 128 12.83 -4.92 9.05
C THR A 128 12.00 -5.91 8.27
N LEU A 129 10.68 -5.78 8.34
CA LEU A 129 9.74 -6.62 7.61
C LEU A 129 8.95 -5.76 6.64
N ALA A 130 9.09 -6.02 5.34
CA ALA A 130 8.27 -5.42 4.30
C ALA A 130 7.27 -6.45 3.76
N LEU A 131 5.97 -6.14 3.77
CA LEU A 131 4.90 -6.98 3.24
C LEU A 131 4.09 -6.23 2.18
N SER A 132 3.63 -6.95 1.15
CA SER A 132 2.66 -6.42 0.19
C SER A 132 1.24 -6.64 0.73
N LEU A 133 0.52 -5.55 0.99
CA LEU A 133 -0.90 -5.61 1.41
C LEU A 133 -1.81 -5.80 0.20
N THR A 134 -1.52 -5.07 -0.88
CA THR A 134 -2.14 -5.16 -2.21
C THR A 134 -1.04 -4.93 -3.27
N PRO A 135 -1.33 -5.06 -4.58
CA PRO A 135 -0.35 -4.77 -5.63
C PRO A 135 0.20 -3.33 -5.65
N GLN A 136 -0.45 -2.40 -4.94
CA GLN A 136 -0.11 -0.97 -4.91
C GLN A 136 0.11 -0.45 -3.48
N THR A 137 0.20 -1.36 -2.50
CA THR A 137 0.35 -0.99 -1.09
C THR A 137 1.37 -1.89 -0.43
N THR A 138 2.40 -1.27 0.13
CA THR A 138 3.44 -1.94 0.91
C THR A 138 3.45 -1.40 2.33
N ILE A 139 3.55 -2.32 3.29
CA ILE A 139 3.77 -1.99 4.70
C ILE A 139 5.16 -2.46 5.13
N THR A 140 5.91 -1.57 5.77
CA THR A 140 7.21 -1.85 6.37
C THR A 140 7.12 -1.68 7.87
N MET A 141 7.65 -2.64 8.62
CA MET A 141 7.70 -2.63 10.08
C MET A 141 9.14 -2.85 10.53
N GLU A 142 9.64 -1.98 11.40
CA GLU A 142 11.04 -1.95 11.81
C GLU A 142 11.16 -1.95 13.34
N THR A 143 12.10 -2.73 13.87
CA THR A 143 12.41 -2.73 15.30
C THR A 143 13.84 -3.13 15.60
N LYS A 144 14.39 -2.60 16.69
CA LYS A 144 15.64 -3.07 17.31
C LYS A 144 15.43 -4.31 18.18
N GLY A 145 14.18 -4.73 18.39
CA GLY A 145 13.82 -5.93 19.14
C GLY A 145 14.09 -7.23 18.38
N PRO A 146 13.86 -8.38 19.03
CA PRO A 146 14.05 -9.68 18.41
C PRO A 146 13.03 -9.91 17.28
N LYS A 147 13.43 -10.69 16.27
CA LYS A 147 12.57 -11.10 15.14
C LYS A 147 11.19 -11.59 15.58
N SER A 148 11.12 -12.46 16.58
CA SER A 148 9.85 -13.03 17.07
C SER A 148 8.86 -11.98 17.55
N TYR A 149 9.36 -10.88 18.13
CA TYR A 149 8.56 -9.77 18.60
C TYR A 149 7.99 -8.95 17.43
N LEU A 150 8.80 -8.69 16.41
CA LEU A 150 8.34 -8.05 15.16
C LEU A 150 7.21 -8.88 14.53
N LEU A 151 7.40 -10.20 14.39
CA LEU A 151 6.41 -11.09 13.77
C LEU A 151 5.08 -11.13 14.53
N GLN A 152 5.12 -11.15 15.87
CA GLN A 152 3.89 -11.11 16.68
C GLN A 152 3.14 -9.79 16.52
N PHE A 153 3.86 -8.67 16.54
CA PHE A 153 3.26 -7.36 16.28
C PHE A 153 2.65 -7.29 14.89
N SER A 154 3.36 -7.78 13.87
CA SER A 154 2.87 -7.78 12.49
C SER A 154 1.58 -8.59 12.34
N GLN A 155 1.49 -9.75 12.98
CA GLN A 155 0.25 -10.55 12.99
C GLN A 155 -0.92 -9.77 13.59
N LEU A 156 -0.70 -9.12 14.74
CA LEU A 156 -1.72 -8.31 15.41
C LEU A 156 -2.15 -7.12 14.55
N LEU A 157 -1.20 -6.37 14.00
CA LEU A 157 -1.48 -5.21 13.16
C LEU A 157 -2.28 -5.60 11.92
N LEU A 158 -1.88 -6.67 11.23
CA LEU A 158 -2.54 -7.11 10.00
C LEU A 158 -3.97 -7.63 10.24
N GLN A 159 -4.30 -8.11 11.44
CA GLN A 159 -5.68 -8.48 11.78
C GLN A 159 -6.61 -7.27 11.91
N THR A 160 -6.04 -6.08 12.13
CA THR A 160 -6.80 -4.83 12.34
C THR A 160 -6.86 -3.94 11.10
N ILE A 161 -6.02 -4.22 10.09
CA ILE A 161 -6.10 -3.57 8.78
C ILE A 161 -7.19 -4.31 7.98
N PRO A 162 -8.22 -3.62 7.48
CA PRO A 162 -9.26 -4.25 6.66
C PRO A 162 -8.64 -4.97 5.46
N GLU A 163 -9.11 -6.18 5.16
CA GLU A 163 -8.87 -6.77 3.85
C GLU A 163 -9.68 -5.96 2.84
N GLU A 164 -9.02 -5.38 1.83
CA GLU A 164 -9.74 -4.92 0.65
C GLU A 164 -10.30 -6.16 -0.03
N THR A 165 -11.63 -6.31 0.01
CA THR A 165 -12.34 -7.25 -0.85
C THR A 165 -12.32 -6.69 -2.26
N ASP A 166 -11.64 -7.40 -3.16
CA ASP A 166 -11.68 -7.16 -4.62
C ASP A 166 -13.11 -7.14 -5.18
#